data_AF-A0A971BDH8-F1
#
_entry.id   AF-A0A971BDH8-F1
#
_cell.length_a   1.000
_cell.length_b   1.000
_cell.length_c   1.000
_cell.angle_alpha   90.00
_cell.angle_beta   90.00
_cell.angle_gamma   90.00
#
_symmetry.space_group_name_H-M   'P 1'
#
loop_
_entity.id
_entity.type
_entity.pdbx_description
1 polymer ?
#
loop_
_entity_poly.entity_id
_entity_poly.type
_entity_poly.pdbx_seq_one_letter_code
_entity_poly.pdbx_strand_id
1 'polypeptide(L)'
;MPPLISREEALRLGELEDRAEIEALIERAWKARVDHFGDSTDMCSLVNAKSGGCAEDCGFCAQSRFAEAETPMHAMMTPDQILEHARAAEAAGAHRFCMVTQGQGLSKRDFDNILEGARLVAEHTNLKRCASIGHMSAKRARQLKDAGIQRVHHNVETAESYYPEVSTTVRYEGRLRTIQAVEEAGLETCVGGILNLGESREQRVEMAFELARINPTSVPINMLNPRPGTKFGDREYMDPWEAVKWVAIFRLILPDALFRLCGGRVENLGELHALAVKAGINGVMMGNFLTTLGSEPGDDRAMFEELGLNVARQPDNGANPRPDNRSGWLDGESPRTPIDELVDSQDQAPFWNPEIQLRRVKKGKVPPRPDGAPNRGLEVVHVEGAS
;
A
#
# COMPACT_ATOMS: atom_id res chain seq x y z
N MET A 1 13.46 -10.66 11.42
CA MET A 1 12.88 -12.01 11.62
C MET A 1 13.71 -13.05 10.89
N PRO A 2 13.81 -14.29 11.38
CA PRO A 2 14.52 -15.36 10.68
C PRO A 2 13.73 -15.84 9.45
N PRO A 3 14.30 -15.80 8.23
CA PRO A 3 13.67 -16.36 7.03
C PRO A 3 13.49 -17.89 7.11
N LEU A 4 12.45 -18.42 6.47
CA LEU A 4 12.24 -19.88 6.32
C LEU A 4 13.07 -20.50 5.18
N ILE A 5 13.64 -19.66 4.33
CA ILE A 5 14.49 -20.06 3.19
C ILE A 5 15.77 -19.24 3.15
N SER A 6 16.83 -19.85 2.63
CA SER A 6 18.11 -19.16 2.43
C SER A 6 18.07 -18.24 1.21
N ARG A 7 19.05 -17.35 1.10
CA ARG A 7 19.21 -16.48 -0.08
C ARG A 7 19.43 -17.31 -1.36
N GLU A 8 20.20 -18.38 -1.28
CA GLU A 8 20.44 -19.31 -2.39
C GLU A 8 19.17 -20.03 -2.82
N GLU A 9 18.36 -20.49 -1.86
CA GLU A 9 17.07 -21.11 -2.15
C GLU A 9 16.11 -20.11 -2.81
N ALA A 10 16.02 -18.88 -2.31
CA ALA A 10 15.19 -17.83 -2.91
C ALA A 10 15.59 -17.53 -4.37
N LEU A 11 16.89 -17.49 -4.67
CA LEU A 11 17.38 -17.33 -6.04
C LEU A 11 16.94 -18.49 -6.94
N ARG A 12 17.11 -19.75 -6.49
CA ARG A 12 16.66 -20.93 -7.25
C ARG A 12 15.15 -20.92 -7.49
N LEU A 13 14.35 -20.55 -6.48
CA LEU A 13 12.89 -20.43 -6.62
C LEU A 13 12.51 -19.31 -7.60
N GLY A 14 13.29 -18.23 -7.67
CA GLY A 14 13.11 -17.16 -8.63
C GLY A 14 13.21 -17.60 -10.10
N GLU A 15 13.96 -18.69 -10.36
CA GLU A 15 14.16 -19.26 -11.70
C GLU A 15 13.03 -20.20 -12.15
N LEU A 16 12.07 -20.54 -11.29
CA LEU A 16 10.98 -21.45 -11.67
C LEU A 16 10.10 -20.85 -12.78
N GLU A 17 9.89 -21.61 -13.85
CA GLU A 17 9.00 -21.25 -14.96
C GLU A 17 7.83 -22.25 -15.10
N ASP A 18 8.00 -23.47 -14.61
CA ASP A 18 6.95 -24.49 -14.62
C ASP A 18 5.84 -24.15 -13.61
N ARG A 19 4.59 -24.19 -14.07
CA ARG A 19 3.43 -23.80 -13.25
C ARG A 19 3.18 -24.78 -12.11
N ALA A 20 3.41 -26.08 -12.29
CA ALA A 20 3.21 -27.05 -11.22
C ALA A 20 4.24 -26.86 -10.10
N GLU A 21 5.48 -26.50 -10.45
CA GLU A 21 6.50 -26.12 -9.45
C GLU A 21 6.14 -24.82 -8.72
N ILE A 22 5.59 -23.82 -9.42
CA ILE A 22 5.11 -22.57 -8.81
C ILE A 22 3.91 -22.84 -7.88
N GLU A 23 2.98 -23.73 -8.27
CA GLU A 23 1.87 -24.16 -7.43
C GLU A 23 2.35 -24.83 -6.14
N ALA A 24 3.34 -25.72 -6.23
CA ALA A 24 3.93 -26.34 -5.04
C ALA A 24 4.58 -25.31 -4.09
N LEU A 25 5.21 -24.27 -4.65
CA LEU A 25 5.74 -23.14 -3.89
C LEU A 25 4.62 -22.32 -3.21
N ILE A 26 3.51 -22.09 -3.91
CA ILE A 26 2.34 -21.38 -3.38
C ILE A 26 1.75 -22.15 -2.20
N GLU A 27 1.59 -23.47 -2.29
CA GLU A 27 1.08 -24.29 -1.19
C GLU A 27 2.00 -24.23 0.04
N ARG A 28 3.33 -24.19 -0.17
CA ARG A 28 4.29 -23.99 0.91
C ARG A 28 4.14 -22.61 1.57
N ALA A 29 3.95 -21.56 0.78
CA ALA A 29 3.73 -20.21 1.28
C ALA A 29 2.38 -20.07 1.99
N TRP A 30 1.34 -20.74 1.50
CA TRP A 30 0.03 -20.81 2.13
C TRP A 30 0.12 -21.43 3.53
N LYS A 31 0.82 -22.56 3.64
CA LYS A 31 1.07 -23.20 4.94
C LYS A 31 1.78 -22.25 5.91
N ALA A 32 2.85 -21.57 5.47
CA ALA A 32 3.53 -20.58 6.30
C ALA A 32 2.59 -19.45 6.73
N ARG A 33 1.74 -18.93 5.82
CA ARG A 33 0.76 -17.90 6.15
C ARG A 33 -0.27 -18.41 7.17
N VAL A 34 -0.82 -19.61 7.01
CA VAL A 34 -1.80 -20.18 7.95
C VAL A 34 -1.16 -20.46 9.32
N ASP A 35 0.05 -21.01 9.35
CA ASP A 35 0.76 -21.32 10.60
C ASP A 35 1.01 -20.05 11.44
N HIS A 36 1.25 -18.89 10.79
CA HIS A 36 1.51 -17.62 11.48
C HIS A 36 0.26 -16.77 11.74
N PHE A 37 -0.74 -16.83 10.86
CA PHE A 37 -1.86 -15.88 10.84
C PHE A 37 -3.24 -16.52 10.93
N GLY A 38 -3.37 -17.85 10.83
CA GLY A 38 -4.66 -18.55 10.83
C GLY A 38 -5.56 -18.06 9.69
N ASP A 39 -6.79 -17.67 10.03
CA ASP A 39 -7.78 -17.12 9.11
C ASP A 39 -7.67 -15.60 8.92
N SER A 40 -6.73 -14.94 9.59
CA SER A 40 -6.77 -13.49 9.73
C SER A 40 -6.51 -12.70 8.46
N THR A 41 -7.22 -11.58 8.37
CA THR A 41 -7.02 -10.60 7.32
C THR A 41 -6.78 -9.20 7.89
N ASP A 42 -6.22 -8.32 7.06
CA ASP A 42 -6.04 -6.89 7.37
C ASP A 42 -6.44 -6.13 6.10
N MET A 43 -7.63 -5.55 6.02
CA MET A 43 -8.13 -4.80 4.85
C MET A 43 -7.92 -3.30 5.03
N CYS A 44 -7.21 -2.66 4.10
CA CYS A 44 -6.91 -1.23 4.16
C CYS A 44 -7.72 -0.48 3.13
N SER A 45 -8.12 0.73 3.47
CA SER A 45 -8.43 1.77 2.51
C SER A 45 -7.49 2.96 2.72
N LEU A 46 -7.37 3.82 1.72
CA LEU A 46 -6.58 5.04 1.82
C LEU A 46 -7.38 6.26 1.38
N VAL A 47 -6.87 7.43 1.75
CA VAL A 47 -7.21 8.70 1.12
C VAL A 47 -5.94 9.35 0.60
N ASN A 48 -5.97 9.85 -0.63
CA ASN A 48 -4.93 10.73 -1.15
C ASN A 48 -5.19 12.15 -0.60
N ALA A 49 -4.77 12.41 0.65
CA ALA A 49 -5.05 13.64 1.38
C ALA A 49 -4.37 14.88 0.77
N LYS A 50 -3.33 14.70 -0.05
CA LYS A 50 -2.69 15.78 -0.81
C LYS A 50 -2.07 15.20 -2.08
N SER A 51 -2.53 15.68 -3.24
CA SER A 51 -2.19 15.05 -4.53
C SER A 51 -1.43 15.97 -5.48
N GLY A 52 -0.44 15.38 -6.15
CA GLY A 52 0.29 15.96 -7.28
C GLY A 52 1.31 17.05 -6.93
N GLY A 53 2.19 17.35 -7.90
CA GLY A 53 3.24 18.37 -7.76
C GLY A 53 4.39 17.94 -6.84
N CYS A 54 4.63 16.64 -6.70
CA CYS A 54 5.69 16.09 -5.87
C CYS A 54 7.07 16.54 -6.35
N ALA A 55 7.93 16.96 -5.42
CA ALA A 55 9.30 17.39 -5.73
C ALA A 55 10.27 16.22 -5.98
N GLU A 56 9.81 14.97 -5.83
CA GLU A 56 10.61 13.78 -6.10
C GLU A 56 10.50 13.34 -7.57
N ASP A 57 11.55 12.68 -8.04
CA ASP A 57 11.71 12.19 -9.41
C ASP A 57 11.42 10.69 -9.56
N CYS A 58 10.73 10.06 -8.60
CA CYS A 58 10.41 8.63 -8.64
C CYS A 58 9.89 8.18 -10.01
N GLY A 59 10.61 7.24 -10.65
CA GLY A 59 10.41 6.88 -12.05
C GLY A 59 9.04 6.28 -12.39
N PHE A 60 8.37 5.69 -11.40
CA PHE A 60 7.03 5.10 -11.50
C PHE A 60 5.89 6.08 -11.21
N CYS A 61 6.17 7.25 -10.62
CA CYS A 61 5.13 8.03 -9.95
C CYS A 61 4.54 9.14 -10.84
N ALA A 62 3.25 9.02 -11.19
CA ALA A 62 2.53 10.04 -11.95
C ALA A 62 2.40 11.40 -11.20
N GLN A 63 2.46 11.37 -9.87
CA GLN A 63 2.41 12.57 -9.03
C GLN A 63 3.72 13.38 -9.03
N SER A 64 4.82 12.81 -9.54
CA SER A 64 6.08 13.51 -9.73
C SER A 64 5.87 14.75 -10.59
N ARG A 65 6.43 15.89 -10.17
CA ARG A 65 6.45 17.09 -11.02
C ARG A 65 7.26 16.90 -12.30
N PHE A 66 8.16 15.92 -12.31
CA PHE A 66 9.01 15.57 -13.44
C PHE A 66 8.36 14.55 -14.39
N ALA A 67 7.20 14.00 -14.02
CA ALA A 67 6.40 13.18 -14.93
C ALA A 67 5.45 14.04 -15.77
N GLU A 68 5.31 13.71 -17.04
CA GLU A 68 4.30 14.28 -17.94
C GLU A 68 2.91 13.68 -17.73
N ALA A 69 2.86 12.52 -17.06
CA ALA A 69 1.63 11.82 -16.74
C ALA A 69 0.59 12.75 -16.11
N GLU A 70 -0.65 12.63 -16.59
CA GLU A 70 -1.78 13.30 -15.98
C GLU A 70 -2.03 12.72 -14.59
N THR A 71 -2.26 13.62 -13.63
CA THR A 71 -2.57 13.24 -12.25
C THR A 71 -3.53 14.25 -11.65
N PRO A 72 -4.55 13.81 -10.90
CA PRO A 72 -5.37 14.71 -10.09
C PRO A 72 -4.48 15.54 -9.14
N MET A 73 -4.72 16.85 -9.09
CA MET A 73 -3.97 17.76 -8.23
C MET A 73 -4.93 18.52 -7.32
N HIS A 74 -4.68 18.47 -6.03
CA HIS A 74 -5.44 19.24 -5.05
C HIS A 74 -4.59 19.55 -3.82
N ALA A 75 -5.00 20.62 -3.11
CA ALA A 75 -4.37 21.00 -1.85
C ALA A 75 -4.63 19.96 -0.76
N MET A 76 -3.92 20.12 0.37
CA MET A 76 -4.13 19.31 1.56
C MET A 76 -5.61 19.37 1.99
N MET A 77 -6.23 18.21 2.18
CA MET A 77 -7.59 18.10 2.69
C MET A 77 -7.70 18.67 4.11
N THR A 78 -8.89 19.14 4.47
CA THR A 78 -9.21 19.51 5.85
C THR A 78 -9.39 18.26 6.72
N PRO A 79 -9.25 18.37 8.05
CA PRO A 79 -9.54 17.25 8.97
C PRO A 79 -10.94 16.65 8.77
N ASP A 80 -11.96 17.46 8.55
CA ASP A 80 -13.34 16.99 8.31
C ASP A 80 -13.47 16.17 7.01
N GLN A 81 -12.81 16.60 5.93
CA GLN A 81 -12.78 15.85 4.68
C GLN A 81 -12.09 14.49 4.85
N ILE A 82 -11.01 14.44 5.64
CA ILE A 82 -10.32 13.19 5.98
C ILE A 82 -11.27 12.25 6.75
N LEU A 83 -12.01 12.78 7.73
CA LEU A 83 -12.99 12.02 8.49
C LEU A 83 -14.13 11.48 7.61
N GLU A 84 -14.63 12.28 6.67
CA GLU A 84 -15.66 11.85 5.72
C GLU A 84 -15.18 10.62 4.91
N HIS A 85 -13.95 10.68 4.39
CA HIS A 85 -13.34 9.54 3.70
C HIS A 85 -13.12 8.33 4.61
N ALA A 86 -12.78 8.55 5.88
CA ALA A 86 -12.64 7.47 6.85
C ALA A 86 -13.98 6.78 7.11
N ARG A 87 -15.07 7.53 7.31
CA ARG A 87 -16.43 6.98 7.47
C ARG A 87 -16.86 6.18 6.25
N ALA A 88 -16.55 6.65 5.04
CA ALA A 88 -16.82 5.91 3.81
C ALA A 88 -16.01 4.60 3.74
N ALA A 89 -14.72 4.64 4.09
CA ALA A 89 -13.88 3.45 4.16
C ALA A 89 -14.39 2.45 5.20
N GLU A 90 -14.85 2.94 6.35
CA GLU A 90 -15.50 2.12 7.36
C GLU A 90 -16.81 1.53 6.84
N ALA A 91 -17.69 2.30 6.22
CA ALA A 91 -18.91 1.75 5.62
C ALA A 91 -18.61 0.65 4.57
N ALA A 92 -17.49 0.79 3.84
CA ALA A 92 -16.99 -0.20 2.88
C ALA A 92 -16.27 -1.42 3.52
N GLY A 93 -16.24 -1.54 4.85
CA GLY A 93 -15.69 -2.68 5.55
C GLY A 93 -14.18 -2.65 5.78
N ALA A 94 -13.52 -1.50 5.63
CA ALA A 94 -12.09 -1.40 5.89
C ALA A 94 -11.77 -1.65 7.37
N HIS A 95 -10.64 -2.30 7.62
CA HIS A 95 -10.08 -2.51 8.96
C HIS A 95 -9.13 -1.37 9.32
N ARG A 96 -8.49 -0.77 8.32
CA ARG A 96 -7.50 0.29 8.49
C ARG A 96 -7.68 1.39 7.45
N PHE A 97 -7.48 2.63 7.87
CA PHE A 97 -7.54 3.81 7.04
C PHE A 97 -6.18 4.52 7.01
N CYS A 98 -5.66 4.75 5.79
CA CYS A 98 -4.35 5.35 5.58
C CYS A 98 -4.47 6.76 4.98
N MET A 99 -3.96 7.76 5.68
CA MET A 99 -3.81 9.12 5.16
C MET A 99 -2.50 9.22 4.37
N VAL A 100 -2.61 9.42 3.06
CA VAL A 100 -1.46 9.43 2.15
C VAL A 100 -1.29 10.81 1.53
N THR A 101 -0.05 11.29 1.46
CA THR A 101 0.27 12.57 0.81
C THR A 101 1.44 12.41 -0.14
N GLN A 102 1.44 13.18 -1.22
CA GLN A 102 2.64 13.38 -2.04
C GLN A 102 3.75 14.14 -1.29
N GLY A 103 5.00 13.92 -1.72
CA GLY A 103 6.15 14.75 -1.35
C GLY A 103 7.11 14.12 -0.35
N GLN A 104 8.30 14.70 -0.25
CA GLN A 104 9.37 14.28 0.67
C GLN A 104 9.01 14.46 2.14
N GLY A 105 7.99 15.24 2.46
CA GLY A 105 7.57 15.54 3.82
C GLY A 105 6.59 16.70 3.85
N LEU A 106 5.78 16.78 4.90
CA LEU A 106 4.76 17.82 5.03
C LEU A 106 5.29 19.10 5.69
N SER A 107 4.76 20.23 5.24
CA SER A 107 4.86 21.51 5.96
C SER A 107 4.26 21.39 7.37
N LYS A 108 4.59 22.31 8.28
CA LYS A 108 4.00 22.31 9.63
C LYS A 108 2.47 22.32 9.58
N ARG A 109 1.89 23.22 8.78
CA ARG A 109 0.43 23.35 8.63
C ARG A 109 -0.21 22.06 8.11
N ASP A 110 0.33 21.48 7.04
CA ASP A 110 -0.25 20.26 6.46
C ASP A 110 -0.08 19.06 7.41
N PHE A 111 0.98 19.04 8.21
CA PHE A 111 1.18 18.04 9.25
C PHE A 111 0.16 18.19 10.38
N ASP A 112 -0.10 19.41 10.84
CA ASP A 112 -1.10 19.69 11.87
C ASP A 112 -2.49 19.23 11.41
N ASN A 113 -2.83 19.37 10.12
CA ASN A 113 -4.06 18.81 9.54
C ASN A 113 -4.11 17.27 9.58
N ILE A 114 -2.98 16.58 9.34
CA ILE A 114 -2.92 15.12 9.48
C ILE A 114 -3.13 14.70 10.93
N LEU A 115 -2.50 15.40 11.88
CA LEU A 115 -2.66 15.10 13.30
C LEU A 115 -4.12 15.28 13.74
N GLU A 116 -4.78 16.34 13.31
CA GLU A 116 -6.18 16.58 13.64
C GLU A 116 -7.13 15.59 12.95
N GLY A 117 -6.90 15.30 11.67
CA GLY A 117 -7.63 14.26 10.96
C GLY A 117 -7.49 12.89 11.64
N ALA A 118 -6.29 12.53 12.11
CA ALA A 118 -6.06 11.29 12.84
C ALA A 118 -6.87 11.21 14.15
N ARG A 119 -6.97 12.31 14.90
CA ARG A 119 -7.78 12.39 16.13
C ARG A 119 -9.27 12.23 15.84
N LEU A 120 -9.78 12.95 14.84
CA LEU A 120 -11.18 12.84 14.43
C LEU A 120 -11.53 11.42 13.98
N VAL A 121 -10.66 10.79 13.19
CA VAL A 121 -10.85 9.38 12.79
C VAL A 121 -10.83 8.46 14.00
N ALA A 122 -9.96 8.71 14.99
CA ALA A 122 -9.91 7.92 16.22
C ALA A 122 -11.17 8.08 17.09
N GLU A 123 -11.75 9.28 17.13
CA GLU A 123 -12.93 9.59 17.93
C GLU A 123 -14.23 9.05 17.29
N HIS A 124 -14.31 9.08 15.97
CA HIS A 124 -15.58 8.87 15.25
C HIS A 124 -15.65 7.61 14.40
N THR A 125 -14.62 6.75 14.43
CA THR A 125 -14.60 5.47 13.71
C THR A 125 -13.90 4.40 14.53
N ASN A 126 -14.11 3.13 14.18
CA ASN A 126 -13.41 1.97 14.70
C ASN A 126 -12.27 1.50 13.76
N LEU A 127 -11.76 2.41 12.93
CA LEU A 127 -10.67 2.11 12.01
C LEU A 127 -9.32 2.19 12.71
N LYS A 128 -8.44 1.21 12.42
CA LYS A 128 -7.00 1.39 12.65
C LYS A 128 -6.50 2.52 11.77
N ARG A 129 -5.54 3.30 12.24
CA ARG A 129 -5.06 4.51 11.54
C ARG A 129 -3.62 4.35 11.08
N CYS A 130 -3.37 4.77 9.86
CA CYS A 130 -2.08 4.72 9.20
C CYS A 130 -1.76 6.06 8.54
N ALA A 131 -0.47 6.38 8.40
CA ALA A 131 -0.02 7.56 7.67
C ALA A 131 1.10 7.20 6.68
N SER A 132 1.08 7.80 5.49
CA SER A 132 2.15 7.75 4.49
C SER A 132 2.46 9.17 4.03
N ILE A 133 3.34 9.86 4.74
CA ILE A 133 3.52 11.33 4.62
C ILE A 133 4.97 11.76 4.33
N GLY A 134 5.75 10.88 3.70
CA GLY A 134 7.14 11.13 3.34
C GLY A 134 8.11 10.95 4.51
N HIS A 135 9.29 11.56 4.39
CA HIS A 135 10.34 11.51 5.41
C HIS A 135 9.92 12.25 6.67
N MET A 136 10.28 11.68 7.82
CA MET A 136 10.00 12.29 9.11
C MET A 136 11.09 11.99 10.13
N SER A 137 11.19 12.86 11.14
CA SER A 137 12.04 12.65 12.30
C SER A 137 11.30 11.86 13.39
N ALA A 138 12.03 11.28 14.34
CA ALA A 138 11.46 10.57 15.47
C ALA A 138 10.51 11.47 16.31
N LYS A 139 10.75 12.79 16.34
CA LYS A 139 9.85 13.75 16.97
C LYS A 139 8.48 13.78 16.28
N ARG A 140 8.44 13.86 14.94
CA ARG A 140 7.19 13.86 14.18
C ARG A 140 6.49 12.50 14.25
N ALA A 141 7.26 11.41 14.23
CA ALA A 141 6.71 10.08 14.44
C ALA A 141 6.02 9.95 15.82
N ARG A 142 6.62 10.46 16.90
CA ARG A 142 5.96 10.53 18.22
C ARG A 142 4.67 11.35 18.20
N GLN A 143 4.66 12.50 17.52
CA GLN A 143 3.43 13.30 17.39
C GLN A 143 2.32 12.56 16.64
N LEU A 144 2.64 11.75 15.62
CA LEU A 144 1.66 10.88 14.95
C LEU A 144 1.09 9.84 15.93
N LYS A 145 1.95 9.21 16.72
CA LYS A 145 1.54 8.26 17.76
C LYS A 145 0.60 8.90 18.79
N ASP A 146 0.95 10.09 19.27
CA ASP A 146 0.14 10.86 20.23
C ASP A 146 -1.22 11.26 19.64
N ALA A 147 -1.30 11.45 18.32
CA ALA A 147 -2.55 11.69 17.60
C ALA A 147 -3.36 10.42 17.28
N GLY A 148 -2.90 9.25 17.72
CA GLY A 148 -3.60 7.98 17.58
C GLY A 148 -3.25 7.18 16.32
N ILE A 149 -2.24 7.56 15.54
CA ILE A 149 -1.70 6.71 14.46
C ILE A 149 -1.03 5.49 15.09
N GLN A 150 -1.31 4.29 14.57
CA GLN A 150 -0.61 3.07 14.98
C GLN A 150 0.50 2.68 14.01
N ARG A 151 0.33 2.98 12.72
CA ARG A 151 1.21 2.50 11.64
C ARG A 151 1.69 3.62 10.73
N VAL A 152 2.94 3.56 10.32
CA VAL A 152 3.48 4.46 9.29
C VAL A 152 4.03 3.66 8.12
N HIS A 153 3.63 4.07 6.93
CA HIS A 153 4.11 3.52 5.67
C HIS A 153 5.30 4.31 5.15
N HIS A 154 6.39 3.60 4.84
CA HIS A 154 7.56 4.16 4.18
C HIS A 154 8.35 3.04 3.48
N ASN A 155 8.18 2.92 2.16
CA ASN A 155 8.83 1.88 1.38
C ASN A 155 10.34 2.11 1.18
N VAL A 156 11.06 1.00 0.99
CA VAL A 156 12.40 1.01 0.37
C VAL A 156 12.33 1.10 -1.16
N GLU A 157 11.14 0.85 -1.73
CA GLU A 157 10.77 0.86 -3.14
C GLU A 157 11.38 -0.27 -3.97
N THR A 158 12.67 -0.53 -3.83
CA THR A 158 13.41 -1.57 -4.54
C THR A 158 14.69 -1.95 -3.76
N ALA A 159 15.55 -2.77 -4.37
CA ALA A 159 16.90 -3.06 -3.89
C ALA A 159 17.76 -1.80 -3.81
N GLU A 160 18.65 -1.70 -2.82
CA GLU A 160 19.58 -0.58 -2.72
C GLU A 160 20.45 -0.47 -3.99
N SER A 161 20.87 -1.62 -4.54
CA SER A 161 21.66 -1.69 -5.77
C SER A 161 20.93 -1.19 -7.03
N TYR A 162 19.59 -1.16 -7.05
CA TYR A 162 18.78 -0.65 -8.17
C TYR A 162 18.19 0.74 -7.91
N TYR A 163 18.16 1.18 -6.67
CA TYR A 163 17.45 2.39 -6.26
C TYR A 163 17.86 3.68 -7.02
N PRO A 164 19.14 3.90 -7.42
CA PRO A 164 19.51 5.06 -8.25
C PRO A 164 18.74 5.17 -9.58
N GLU A 165 18.26 4.04 -10.13
CA GLU A 165 17.39 4.05 -11.32
C GLU A 165 15.97 4.50 -11.01
N VAL A 166 15.52 4.33 -9.76
CA VAL A 166 14.18 4.68 -9.32
C VAL A 166 14.07 6.17 -8.98
N SER A 167 15.01 6.72 -8.21
CA SER A 167 14.99 8.13 -7.80
C SER A 167 16.40 8.64 -7.48
N THR A 168 16.67 9.89 -7.84
CA THR A 168 17.91 10.59 -7.51
C THR A 168 17.71 11.73 -6.50
N THR A 169 16.47 12.20 -6.34
CA THR A 169 16.12 13.29 -5.42
C THR A 169 16.06 12.88 -3.95
N VAL A 170 15.90 11.58 -3.69
CA VAL A 170 15.90 10.97 -2.36
C VAL A 170 16.99 9.91 -2.35
N ARG A 171 17.78 9.81 -1.26
CA ARG A 171 18.76 8.74 -1.11
C ARG A 171 18.19 7.55 -0.33
N TYR A 172 18.68 6.35 -0.61
CA TYR A 172 18.21 5.11 0.03
C TYR A 172 18.35 5.15 1.56
N GLU A 173 19.48 5.66 2.08
CA GLU A 173 19.72 5.78 3.52
C GLU A 173 18.76 6.76 4.19
N GLY A 174 18.23 7.73 3.43
CA GLY A 174 17.19 8.63 3.90
C GLY A 174 15.88 7.89 4.21
N ARG A 175 15.55 6.85 3.45
CA ARG A 175 14.38 5.99 3.68
C ARG A 175 14.58 5.15 4.94
N LEU A 176 15.75 4.51 5.06
CA LEU A 176 16.11 3.73 6.24
C LEU A 176 16.07 4.56 7.53
N ARG A 177 16.56 5.81 7.49
CA ARG A 177 16.46 6.74 8.64
C ARG A 177 15.01 7.05 9.02
N THR A 178 14.10 7.22 8.05
CA THR A 178 12.68 7.41 8.36
C THR A 178 12.09 6.17 9.02
N ILE A 179 12.38 4.98 8.49
CA ILE A 179 11.88 3.71 9.02
C ILE A 179 12.34 3.53 10.47
N GLN A 180 13.63 3.78 10.74
CA GLN A 180 14.18 3.75 12.09
C GLN A 180 13.49 4.78 13.01
N ALA A 181 13.25 6.00 12.53
CA ALA A 181 12.57 7.03 13.32
C ALA A 181 11.11 6.65 13.69
N VAL A 182 10.43 5.88 12.84
CA VAL A 182 9.09 5.33 13.12
C VAL A 182 9.17 4.25 14.19
N GLU A 183 10.14 3.33 14.05
CA GLU A 183 10.38 2.27 15.04
C GLU A 183 10.76 2.83 16.41
N GLU A 184 11.64 3.84 16.47
CA GLU A 184 12.04 4.55 17.70
C GLU A 184 10.87 5.25 18.40
N ALA A 185 9.82 5.63 17.66
CA ALA A 185 8.60 6.18 18.24
C ALA A 185 7.67 5.09 18.80
N GLY A 186 7.97 3.81 18.56
CA GLY A 186 7.14 2.66 18.91
C GLY A 186 5.84 2.63 18.12
N LEU A 187 5.91 2.96 16.83
CA LEU A 187 4.84 2.79 15.84
C LEU A 187 5.11 1.52 15.03
N GLU A 188 4.06 0.90 14.51
CA GLU A 188 4.21 -0.18 13.53
C GLU A 188 4.83 0.35 12.23
N THR A 189 5.79 -0.38 11.70
CA THR A 189 6.41 -0.08 10.41
C THR A 189 5.70 -0.85 9.29
N CYS A 190 5.35 -0.13 8.23
CA CYS A 190 4.80 -0.67 6.99
C CYS A 190 5.77 -0.37 5.85
N VAL A 191 6.61 -1.35 5.51
CA VAL A 191 7.76 -1.17 4.63
C VAL A 191 7.75 -2.26 3.58
N GLY A 192 7.71 -1.87 2.32
CA GLY A 192 7.76 -2.80 1.20
C GLY A 192 8.40 -2.16 -0.02
N GLY A 193 7.95 -2.60 -1.18
CA GLY A 193 8.50 -2.17 -2.46
C GLY A 193 7.55 -2.36 -3.63
N ILE A 194 8.10 -2.13 -4.82
CA ILE A 194 7.40 -2.25 -6.10
C ILE A 194 8.18 -3.26 -6.94
N LEU A 195 7.48 -4.29 -7.42
CA LEU A 195 8.01 -5.25 -8.36
C LEU A 195 7.82 -4.75 -9.80
N ASN A 196 8.67 -5.23 -10.71
CA ASN A 196 8.65 -4.91 -12.13
C ASN A 196 9.01 -3.44 -12.45
N LEU A 197 9.86 -2.83 -11.63
CA LEU A 197 10.51 -1.54 -11.91
C LEU A 197 11.68 -1.67 -12.90
N GLY A 198 12.09 -2.89 -13.23
CA GLY A 198 13.27 -3.20 -14.06
C GLY A 198 14.42 -3.84 -13.29
N GLU A 199 14.20 -4.10 -12.01
CA GLU A 199 15.11 -4.84 -11.15
C GLU A 199 15.25 -6.30 -11.61
N SER A 200 16.44 -6.87 -11.42
CA SER A 200 16.68 -8.30 -11.66
C SER A 200 16.09 -9.18 -10.55
N ARG A 201 16.03 -10.50 -10.77
CA ARG A 201 15.59 -11.47 -9.75
C ARG A 201 16.49 -11.41 -8.50
N GLU A 202 17.80 -11.25 -8.68
CA GLU A 202 18.76 -11.07 -7.58
C GLU A 202 18.45 -9.82 -6.75
N GLN A 203 18.00 -8.75 -7.40
CA GLN A 203 17.62 -7.50 -6.74
C GLN A 203 16.28 -7.65 -6.00
N ARG A 204 15.33 -8.44 -6.52
CA ARG A 204 14.13 -8.80 -5.73
C ARG A 204 14.48 -9.57 -4.47
N VAL A 205 15.43 -10.52 -4.56
CA VAL A 205 15.94 -11.24 -3.38
C VAL A 205 16.68 -10.29 -2.44
N GLU A 206 17.53 -9.40 -2.95
CA GLU A 206 18.19 -8.36 -2.13
C GLU A 206 17.19 -7.55 -1.33
N MET A 207 16.15 -7.02 -1.99
CA MET A 207 15.09 -6.27 -1.34
C MET A 207 14.37 -7.11 -0.27
N ALA A 208 13.99 -8.36 -0.57
CA ALA A 208 13.28 -9.22 0.38
C ALA A 208 14.09 -9.48 1.66
N PHE A 209 15.41 -9.70 1.53
CA PHE A 209 16.29 -9.90 2.69
C PHE A 209 16.58 -8.61 3.45
N GLU A 210 16.60 -7.45 2.79
CA GLU A 210 16.65 -6.16 3.48
C GLU A 210 15.38 -5.89 4.27
N LEU A 211 14.20 -6.21 3.71
CA LEU A 211 12.95 -6.18 4.45
C LEU A 211 12.98 -7.12 5.66
N ALA A 212 13.54 -8.33 5.53
CA ALA A 212 13.65 -9.28 6.66
C ALA A 212 14.56 -8.76 7.79
N ARG A 213 15.61 -8.00 7.43
CA ARG A 213 16.48 -7.26 8.36
C ARG A 213 15.75 -6.12 9.05
N ILE A 214 14.99 -5.32 8.29
CA ILE A 214 14.14 -4.23 8.81
C ILE A 214 13.05 -4.77 9.74
N ASN A 215 12.59 -6.00 9.50
CA ASN A 215 11.58 -6.68 10.31
C ASN A 215 10.25 -5.90 10.46
N PRO A 216 9.64 -5.42 9.36
CA PRO A 216 8.45 -4.61 9.45
C PRO A 216 7.23 -5.40 9.89
N THR A 217 6.29 -4.73 10.57
CA THR A 217 5.00 -5.34 10.94
C THR A 217 4.16 -5.67 9.70
N SER A 218 4.22 -4.84 8.67
CA SER A 218 3.49 -5.02 7.42
C SER A 218 4.37 -4.76 6.20
N VAL A 219 4.20 -5.56 5.16
CA VAL A 219 4.88 -5.42 3.87
C VAL A 219 3.84 -5.19 2.77
N PRO A 220 3.70 -3.96 2.26
CA PRO A 220 2.94 -3.72 1.05
C PRO A 220 3.75 -4.21 -0.16
N ILE A 221 3.12 -5.06 -0.97
CA ILE A 221 3.65 -5.50 -2.25
C ILE A 221 2.88 -4.75 -3.32
N ASN A 222 3.60 -3.94 -4.08
CA ASN A 222 3.08 -3.26 -5.25
C ASN A 222 3.69 -3.89 -6.50
N MET A 223 2.97 -3.82 -7.61
CA MET A 223 3.51 -4.10 -8.93
C MET A 223 3.46 -2.80 -9.73
N LEU A 224 4.42 -2.59 -10.61
CA LEU A 224 4.41 -1.43 -11.47
C LEU A 224 3.09 -1.40 -12.26
N ASN A 225 2.39 -0.28 -12.16
CA ASN A 225 1.33 0.12 -13.08
C ASN A 225 1.95 1.18 -14.01
N PRO A 226 2.40 0.81 -15.22
CA PRO A 226 3.06 1.73 -16.14
C PRO A 226 2.13 2.88 -16.48
N ARG A 227 2.57 4.11 -16.18
CA ARG A 227 1.82 5.33 -16.48
C ARG A 227 2.47 6.09 -17.62
N PRO A 228 1.79 6.27 -18.77
CA PRO A 228 2.31 7.09 -19.86
C PRO A 228 2.79 8.46 -19.38
N GLY A 229 3.98 8.87 -19.80
CA GLY A 229 4.62 10.11 -19.34
C GLY A 229 5.40 10.01 -18.02
N THR A 230 5.52 8.83 -17.41
CA THR A 230 6.50 8.55 -16.34
C THR A 230 7.76 7.90 -16.92
N LYS A 231 8.88 7.88 -16.16
CA LYS A 231 10.14 7.24 -16.60
C LYS A 231 9.94 5.76 -16.95
N PHE A 232 9.03 5.10 -16.25
CA PHE A 232 8.72 3.67 -16.41
C PHE A 232 7.39 3.44 -17.14
N GLY A 233 6.87 4.45 -17.85
CA GLY A 233 5.53 4.43 -18.46
C GLY A 233 5.34 3.44 -19.60
N ASP A 234 6.41 3.08 -20.30
CA ASP A 234 6.36 2.21 -21.50
C ASP A 234 6.76 0.76 -21.19
N ARG A 235 6.85 0.39 -19.91
CA ARG A 235 7.12 -0.99 -19.51
C ARG A 235 5.84 -1.82 -19.64
N GLU A 236 6.00 -3.12 -19.85
CA GLU A 236 4.88 -4.06 -19.81
C GLU A 236 4.49 -4.39 -18.36
N TYR A 237 3.25 -4.86 -18.19
CA TYR A 237 2.83 -5.45 -16.93
C TYR A 237 3.64 -6.71 -16.62
N MET A 238 3.78 -6.98 -15.33
CA MET A 238 4.39 -8.21 -14.83
C MET A 238 3.49 -9.39 -15.18
N ASP A 239 4.09 -10.50 -15.62
CA ASP A 239 3.35 -11.74 -15.81
C ASP A 239 2.66 -12.15 -14.48
N PRO A 240 1.36 -12.51 -14.51
CA PRO A 240 0.63 -12.87 -13.30
C PRO A 240 1.26 -14.03 -12.51
N TRP A 241 1.81 -15.05 -13.18
CA TRP A 241 2.47 -16.18 -12.50
C TRP A 241 3.79 -15.76 -11.86
N GLU A 242 4.56 -14.90 -12.53
CA GLU A 242 5.76 -14.29 -11.96
C GLU A 242 5.41 -13.48 -10.70
N ALA A 243 4.33 -12.70 -10.72
CA ALA A 243 3.88 -11.92 -9.56
C ALA A 243 3.50 -12.83 -8.37
N VAL A 244 2.68 -13.86 -8.61
CA VAL A 244 2.28 -14.83 -7.57
C VAL A 244 3.49 -15.58 -7.01
N LYS A 245 4.43 -15.99 -7.86
CA LYS A 245 5.69 -16.65 -7.46
C LYS A 245 6.49 -15.76 -6.49
N TRP A 246 6.68 -14.49 -6.81
CA TRP A 246 7.43 -13.57 -5.95
C TRP A 246 6.72 -13.26 -4.63
N VAL A 247 5.39 -13.21 -4.61
CA VAL A 247 4.61 -13.13 -3.36
C VAL A 247 4.91 -14.35 -2.47
N ALA A 248 4.91 -15.57 -3.03
CA ALA A 248 5.21 -16.79 -2.30
C ALA A 248 6.64 -16.82 -1.75
N ILE A 249 7.63 -16.43 -2.58
CA ILE A 249 9.03 -16.32 -2.15
C ILE A 249 9.15 -15.32 -0.99
N PHE A 250 8.52 -14.15 -1.11
CA PHE A 250 8.55 -13.12 -0.07
C PHE A 250 7.93 -13.62 1.24
N ARG A 251 6.81 -14.36 1.18
CA ARG A 251 6.16 -14.93 2.36
C ARG A 251 7.10 -15.87 3.12
N LEU A 252 7.86 -16.69 2.41
CA LEU A 252 8.84 -17.58 3.02
C LEU A 252 10.04 -16.84 3.61
N ILE A 253 10.40 -15.67 3.06
CA ILE A 253 11.49 -14.83 3.60
C ILE A 253 11.02 -14.01 4.82
N LEU A 254 9.76 -13.57 4.83
CA LEU A 254 9.15 -12.69 5.84
C LEU A 254 7.92 -13.36 6.47
N PRO A 255 8.08 -14.49 7.19
CA PRO A 255 6.95 -15.29 7.64
C PRO A 255 6.04 -14.57 8.64
N ASP A 256 6.60 -13.69 9.48
CA ASP A 256 5.86 -12.97 10.54
C ASP A 256 5.26 -11.64 10.10
N ALA A 257 5.49 -11.20 8.85
CA ALA A 257 5.02 -9.90 8.38
C ALA A 257 3.65 -10.01 7.69
N LEU A 258 2.78 -8.99 7.88
CA LEU A 258 1.50 -8.94 7.20
C LEU A 258 1.63 -8.42 5.78
N PHE A 259 1.27 -9.24 4.82
CA PHE A 259 1.41 -8.89 3.42
C PHE A 259 0.14 -8.26 2.90
N ARG A 260 0.32 -7.19 2.13
CA ARG A 260 -0.78 -6.49 1.49
C ARG A 260 -0.52 -6.27 0.02
N LEU A 261 -1.42 -6.71 -0.85
CA LEU A 261 -1.38 -6.28 -2.26
C LEU A 261 -1.96 -4.87 -2.38
N CYS A 262 -1.19 -3.99 -3.01
CA CYS A 262 -1.51 -2.57 -3.16
C CYS A 262 -1.56 -2.18 -4.65
N GLY A 263 -0.83 -1.13 -5.05
CA GLY A 263 -0.91 -0.59 -6.40
C GLY A 263 -0.47 -1.60 -7.46
N GLY A 264 -1.17 -1.58 -8.60
CA GLY A 264 -0.90 -2.45 -9.74
C GLY A 264 -1.45 -3.86 -9.64
N ARG A 265 -2.07 -4.25 -8.50
CA ARG A 265 -2.58 -5.62 -8.32
C ARG A 265 -3.66 -6.00 -9.33
N VAL A 266 -4.53 -5.06 -9.70
CA VAL A 266 -5.66 -5.34 -10.62
C VAL A 266 -5.13 -5.63 -12.02
N GLU A 267 -4.25 -4.78 -12.52
CA GLU A 267 -3.73 -4.87 -13.88
C GLU A 267 -2.73 -6.02 -14.06
N ASN A 268 -1.91 -6.30 -13.04
CA ASN A 268 -0.85 -7.31 -13.15
C ASN A 268 -1.32 -8.73 -12.79
N LEU A 269 -2.35 -8.91 -11.95
CA LEU A 269 -2.78 -10.26 -11.54
C LEU A 269 -4.00 -10.77 -12.31
N GLY A 270 -4.91 -9.89 -12.73
CA GLY A 270 -6.17 -10.30 -13.35
C GLY A 270 -6.88 -11.41 -12.55
N GLU A 271 -7.12 -12.55 -13.20
CA GLU A 271 -7.80 -13.71 -12.61
C GLU A 271 -6.98 -14.44 -11.53
N LEU A 272 -5.66 -14.23 -11.45
CA LEU A 272 -4.80 -14.90 -10.46
C LEU A 272 -4.77 -14.19 -9.10
N HIS A 273 -5.66 -13.23 -8.86
CA HIS A 273 -5.72 -12.50 -7.60
C HIS A 273 -5.94 -13.41 -6.39
N ALA A 274 -6.91 -14.33 -6.48
CA ALA A 274 -7.18 -15.30 -5.43
C ALA A 274 -5.99 -16.24 -5.22
N LEU A 275 -5.26 -16.58 -6.28
CA LEU A 275 -4.04 -17.38 -6.18
C LEU A 275 -2.91 -16.60 -5.47
N ALA A 276 -2.79 -15.30 -5.70
CA ALA A 276 -1.88 -14.44 -4.95
C ALA A 276 -2.23 -14.41 -3.46
N VAL A 277 -3.51 -14.48 -3.09
CA VAL A 277 -3.92 -14.64 -1.67
C VAL A 277 -3.35 -15.92 -1.09
N LYS A 278 -3.50 -17.04 -1.78
CA LYS A 278 -2.88 -18.32 -1.39
C LYS A 278 -1.35 -18.26 -1.32
N ALA A 279 -0.71 -17.47 -2.16
CA ALA A 279 0.73 -17.23 -2.12
C ALA A 279 1.21 -16.51 -0.85
N GLY A 280 0.32 -16.09 0.04
CA GLY A 280 0.66 -15.64 1.38
C GLY A 280 0.25 -14.21 1.70
N ILE A 281 -0.73 -13.65 1.00
CA ILE A 281 -1.25 -12.30 1.30
C ILE A 281 -2.23 -12.35 2.48
N ASN A 282 -2.19 -11.33 3.33
CA ASN A 282 -3.13 -11.17 4.46
C ASN A 282 -4.22 -10.15 4.17
N GLY A 283 -4.09 -9.32 3.14
CA GLY A 283 -5.13 -8.38 2.78
C GLY A 283 -4.79 -7.54 1.55
N VAL A 284 -5.68 -6.64 1.19
CA VAL A 284 -5.52 -5.78 0.02
C VAL A 284 -5.74 -4.31 0.37
N MET A 285 -5.22 -3.41 -0.45
CA MET A 285 -5.75 -2.05 -0.50
C MET A 285 -7.07 -2.09 -1.30
N MET A 286 -8.16 -1.85 -0.58
CA MET A 286 -9.51 -1.85 -1.12
C MET A 286 -9.85 -0.50 -1.75
N GLY A 287 -10.74 -0.53 -2.74
CA GLY A 287 -11.17 0.66 -3.46
C GLY A 287 -10.03 1.29 -4.26
N ASN A 288 -10.15 2.59 -4.51
CA ASN A 288 -9.23 3.31 -5.39
C ASN A 288 -7.82 3.47 -4.78
N PHE A 289 -6.83 3.45 -5.66
CA PHE A 289 -5.46 3.82 -5.33
C PHE A 289 -5.25 5.33 -5.49
N LEU A 290 -4.03 5.80 -5.22
CA LEU A 290 -3.71 7.24 -5.25
C LEU A 290 -4.04 7.94 -6.58
N THR A 291 -3.86 7.23 -7.69
CA THR A 291 -3.99 7.79 -9.05
C THR A 291 -4.74 6.89 -10.03
N THR A 292 -5.21 5.72 -9.58
CA THR A 292 -5.85 4.69 -10.42
C THR A 292 -7.04 4.10 -9.70
N LEU A 293 -7.99 3.59 -10.49
CA LEU A 293 -9.12 2.83 -9.95
C LEU A 293 -8.63 1.48 -9.43
N GLY A 294 -9.29 0.98 -8.39
CA GLY A 294 -9.07 -0.37 -7.88
C GLY A 294 -10.33 -1.22 -8.03
N SER A 295 -10.32 -2.39 -7.38
CA SER A 295 -11.49 -3.28 -7.30
C SER A 295 -12.57 -2.67 -6.41
N GLU A 296 -13.81 -3.09 -6.62
CA GLU A 296 -14.87 -2.75 -5.68
C GLU A 296 -14.62 -3.43 -4.32
N PRO A 297 -14.85 -2.74 -3.18
CA PRO A 297 -14.62 -3.34 -1.87
C PRO A 297 -15.42 -4.62 -1.61
N GLY A 298 -16.57 -4.81 -2.28
CA GLY A 298 -17.35 -6.04 -2.21
C GLY A 298 -16.60 -7.24 -2.79
N ASP A 299 -16.05 -7.10 -3.98
CA ASP A 299 -15.26 -8.14 -4.67
C ASP A 299 -14.02 -8.52 -3.86
N ASP A 300 -13.35 -7.51 -3.29
CA ASP A 300 -12.18 -7.74 -2.44
C ASP A 300 -12.50 -8.57 -1.21
N ARG A 301 -13.66 -8.36 -0.57
CA ARG A 301 -14.08 -9.17 0.58
C ARG A 301 -14.46 -10.59 0.14
N ALA A 302 -15.26 -10.70 -0.92
CA ALA A 302 -15.72 -12.00 -1.44
C ALA A 302 -14.53 -12.92 -1.76
N MET A 303 -13.48 -12.38 -2.39
CA MET A 303 -12.26 -13.15 -2.70
C MET A 303 -11.61 -13.78 -1.45
N PHE A 304 -11.61 -13.09 -0.31
CA PHE A 304 -11.05 -13.64 0.94
C PHE A 304 -12.03 -14.59 1.63
N GLU A 305 -13.33 -14.30 1.60
CA GLU A 305 -14.38 -15.15 2.17
C GLU A 305 -14.46 -16.51 1.45
N GLU A 306 -14.35 -16.54 0.12
CA GLU A 306 -14.31 -17.77 -0.69
C GLU A 306 -13.12 -18.67 -0.34
N LEU A 307 -12.03 -18.08 0.16
CA LEU A 307 -10.85 -18.79 0.66
C LEU A 307 -10.96 -19.18 2.15
N GLY A 308 -12.11 -18.95 2.78
CA GLY A 308 -12.38 -19.26 4.18
C GLY A 308 -11.69 -18.32 5.16
N LEU A 309 -11.36 -17.08 4.75
CA LEU A 309 -10.65 -16.11 5.58
C LEU A 309 -11.60 -15.14 6.27
N ASN A 310 -11.25 -14.74 7.50
CA ASN A 310 -12.08 -13.84 8.28
C ASN A 310 -11.89 -12.38 7.84
N VAL A 311 -12.90 -11.82 7.19
CA VAL A 311 -12.96 -10.40 6.79
C VAL A 311 -13.76 -9.53 7.76
N ALA A 312 -14.35 -10.12 8.80
CA ALA A 312 -15.12 -9.39 9.80
C ALA A 312 -14.23 -8.44 10.60
N ARG A 313 -14.81 -7.32 11.03
CA ARG A 313 -14.15 -6.35 11.91
C ARG A 313 -14.35 -6.72 13.36
N GLN A 314 -13.31 -6.51 14.15
CA GLN A 314 -13.40 -6.61 15.60
C GLN A 314 -13.99 -5.32 16.21
N PRO A 315 -14.78 -5.40 17.30
CA PRO A 315 -15.36 -4.24 17.95
C PRO A 315 -14.35 -3.21 18.47
N ASP A 316 -13.11 -3.62 18.75
CA ASP A 316 -12.03 -2.80 19.31
C ASP A 316 -10.92 -2.49 18.29
N ASN A 317 -11.19 -2.72 17.01
CA ASN A 317 -10.19 -2.65 15.95
C ASN A 317 -9.42 -1.31 15.95
N GLY A 318 -10.07 -0.19 16.25
CA GLY A 318 -9.42 1.13 16.37
C GLY A 318 -8.52 1.32 17.62
N ALA A 319 -8.67 0.47 18.64
CA ALA A 319 -7.89 0.50 19.89
C ALA A 319 -6.78 -0.56 19.92
N ASN A 320 -6.96 -1.68 19.23
CA ASN A 320 -5.97 -2.75 19.19
C ASN A 320 -4.81 -2.38 18.24
N PRO A 321 -3.57 -2.30 18.74
CA PRO A 321 -2.42 -2.03 17.88
C PRO A 321 -2.19 -3.18 16.91
N ARG A 322 -2.54 -4.42 17.27
CA ARG A 322 -2.24 -5.59 16.44
C ARG A 322 -3.11 -5.62 15.20
N PRO A 323 -2.59 -6.00 14.03
CA PRO A 323 -3.29 -5.72 12.78
C PRO A 323 -4.27 -6.79 12.36
N ASP A 324 -4.21 -7.97 12.97
CA ASP A 324 -4.95 -9.15 12.54
C ASP A 324 -6.39 -9.18 13.07
N ASN A 325 -7.32 -9.69 12.26
CA ASN A 325 -8.73 -9.86 12.60
C ASN A 325 -9.11 -11.34 12.73
N ARG A 326 -8.46 -12.09 13.64
CA ARG A 326 -8.80 -13.51 13.86
C ARG A 326 -10.19 -13.71 14.47
N SER A 327 -10.86 -14.80 14.09
CA SER A 327 -12.05 -15.26 14.82
C SER A 327 -11.64 -15.92 16.16
N GLY A 328 -12.40 -15.66 17.23
CA GLY A 328 -12.31 -16.46 18.48
C GLY A 328 -11.16 -16.17 19.45
N TRP A 329 -10.49 -15.01 19.40
CA TRP A 329 -9.42 -14.64 20.35
C TRP A 329 -9.83 -13.57 21.39
N LEU A 330 -11.12 -13.24 21.45
CA LEU A 330 -11.68 -12.28 22.41
C LEU A 330 -12.19 -12.99 23.69
N ASP A 331 -11.33 -13.71 24.40
CA ASP A 331 -11.62 -14.03 25.81
C ASP A 331 -11.20 -12.83 26.67
N GLY A 332 -12.08 -11.82 26.69
CA GLY A 332 -11.96 -10.59 27.48
C GLY A 332 -13.05 -9.60 27.06
N GLU A 333 -13.77 -9.02 28.02
CA GLU A 333 -14.90 -8.12 27.72
C GLU A 333 -14.44 -6.84 27.01
N SER A 334 -14.99 -6.60 25.81
CA SER A 334 -14.90 -5.33 25.10
C SER A 334 -15.84 -4.29 25.72
N PRO A 335 -15.42 -3.02 25.87
CA PRO A 335 -16.32 -1.96 26.32
C PRO A 335 -17.42 -1.70 25.28
N ARG A 336 -18.67 -1.54 25.75
CA ARG A 336 -19.80 -1.14 24.92
C ARG A 336 -19.51 0.21 24.26
N THR A 337 -19.46 0.24 22.93
CA THR A 337 -19.49 1.47 22.13
C THR A 337 -20.91 1.72 21.63
N PRO A 338 -21.34 2.99 21.46
CA PRO A 338 -22.73 3.33 21.12
C PRO A 338 -23.16 2.99 19.68
N ILE A 339 -22.40 2.15 18.97
CA ILE A 339 -22.60 1.89 17.53
C ILE A 339 -23.69 0.83 17.26
N ASP A 340 -24.03 0.01 18.26
CA ASP A 340 -25.08 -1.01 18.12
C ASP A 340 -26.49 -0.41 17.90
N GLU A 341 -26.69 0.89 18.19
CA GLU A 341 -27.95 1.60 17.93
C GLU A 341 -28.01 2.29 16.55
N LEU A 342 -26.94 2.24 15.75
CA LEU A 342 -26.86 2.93 14.45
C LEU A 342 -26.79 1.99 13.23
N VAL A 343 -26.85 0.67 13.44
CA VAL A 343 -26.76 -0.30 12.34
C VAL A 343 -28.12 -0.58 11.67
N ASP A 344 -29.24 -0.19 12.27
CA ASP A 344 -30.60 -0.43 11.69
C ASP A 344 -31.31 0.84 11.18
N SER A 345 -30.59 1.90 10.84
CA SER A 345 -31.17 3.05 10.13
C SER A 345 -30.32 3.47 8.93
N GLN A 346 -30.21 2.59 7.93
CA GLN A 346 -29.78 3.03 6.60
C GLN A 346 -30.97 3.65 5.85
N ASP A 347 -31.16 4.96 6.05
CA ASP A 347 -31.80 5.82 5.07
C ASP A 347 -30.88 7.01 4.74
N GLN A 348 -30.28 6.92 3.55
CA GLN A 348 -29.66 8.00 2.76
C GLN A 348 -28.55 8.83 3.42
N ALA A 349 -27.35 8.26 3.53
CA ALA A 349 -26.15 9.03 3.26
C ALA A 349 -25.83 8.90 1.76
N PRO A 350 -25.58 10.00 1.01
CA PRO A 350 -25.03 9.87 -0.34
C PRO A 350 -23.66 9.23 -0.20
N PHE A 351 -23.58 7.93 -0.49
CA PHE A 351 -22.31 7.21 -0.48
C PHE A 351 -21.37 7.87 -1.49
N TRP A 352 -20.11 8.01 -1.06
CA TRP A 352 -18.99 8.56 -1.81
C TRP A 352 -18.97 8.11 -3.29
N ASN A 353 -18.84 9.06 -4.22
CA ASN A 353 -18.59 8.79 -5.63
C ASN A 353 -17.06 8.77 -5.89
N PRO A 354 -16.45 7.63 -6.25
CA PRO A 354 -15.02 7.52 -6.59
C PRO A 354 -14.51 8.54 -7.63
N GLU A 355 -15.38 9.04 -8.49
CA GLU A 355 -15.04 10.00 -9.54
C GLU A 355 -14.65 11.39 -8.99
N ILE A 356 -15.08 11.76 -7.78
CA ILE A 356 -14.81 13.11 -7.23
C ILE A 356 -13.36 13.27 -6.74
N GLN A 357 -12.67 12.18 -6.40
CA GLN A 357 -11.24 12.19 -6.04
C GLN A 357 -10.35 12.45 -7.26
N LEU A 358 -10.83 12.16 -8.47
CA LEU A 358 -9.99 12.10 -9.68
C LEU A 358 -10.10 13.36 -10.56
N ARG A 359 -10.46 14.52 -10.00
CA ARG A 359 -10.46 15.79 -10.76
C ARG A 359 -9.05 16.12 -11.26
N ARG A 360 -8.84 16.02 -12.57
CA ARG A 360 -7.54 16.23 -13.22
C ARG A 360 -7.28 17.70 -13.51
N VAL A 361 -6.06 18.16 -13.21
CA VAL A 361 -5.57 19.48 -13.63
C VAL A 361 -4.33 19.25 -14.50
N LYS A 362 -4.31 19.82 -15.70
CA LYS A 362 -3.17 19.69 -16.62
C LYS A 362 -1.96 20.44 -16.06
N LYS A 363 -0.79 19.78 -16.00
CA LYS A 363 0.46 20.43 -15.57
C LYS A 363 0.84 21.51 -16.59
N GLY A 364 1.22 22.69 -16.11
CA GLY A 364 1.58 23.82 -16.99
C GLY A 364 2.91 23.61 -17.74
N LYS A 365 3.99 23.30 -17.02
CA LYS A 365 5.33 23.03 -17.58
C LYS A 365 6.02 21.92 -16.79
N VAL A 366 6.52 20.91 -17.49
CA VAL A 366 7.30 19.80 -16.89
C VAL A 366 8.78 20.16 -16.94
N PRO A 367 9.48 20.30 -15.78
CA PRO A 367 10.93 20.55 -15.75
C PRO A 367 11.72 19.32 -16.24
N PRO A 368 12.99 19.49 -16.68
CA PRO A 368 13.85 18.35 -16.99
C PRO A 368 14.09 17.50 -15.74
N ARG A 369 14.21 16.17 -15.93
CA ARG A 369 14.49 15.25 -14.82
C ARG A 369 15.90 15.44 -14.24
N PRO A 370 16.09 15.33 -12.92
CA PRO A 370 17.42 15.46 -12.30
C PRO A 370 18.40 14.37 -12.71
N ASP A 371 17.90 13.18 -13.07
CA ASP A 371 18.67 12.04 -13.55
C ASP A 371 19.09 12.15 -15.03
N GLY A 372 18.71 13.24 -15.72
CA GLY A 372 19.00 13.45 -17.14
C GLY A 372 18.17 12.58 -18.09
N ALA A 373 17.26 11.73 -17.59
CA ALA A 373 16.38 10.97 -18.45
C ALA A 373 15.43 11.93 -19.23
N PRO A 374 15.14 11.66 -20.51
CA PRO A 374 14.30 12.53 -21.30
C PRO A 374 12.88 12.56 -20.72
N ASN A 375 12.24 13.74 -20.78
CA ASN A 375 10.81 13.83 -20.56
C ASN A 375 10.13 13.09 -21.72
N ARG A 376 9.40 12.01 -21.40
CA ARG A 376 8.73 11.17 -22.38
C ARG A 376 7.42 11.87 -22.76
N GLY A 377 7.44 12.57 -23.89
CA GLY A 377 6.26 13.19 -24.51
C GLY A 377 5.05 12.26 -24.45
N LEU A 378 3.86 12.78 -24.15
CA LEU A 378 2.63 12.04 -24.47
C LEU A 378 2.52 11.96 -26.00
N GLU A 379 2.85 10.80 -26.60
CA GLU A 379 2.44 10.54 -27.97
C GLU A 379 0.91 10.58 -28.01
N VAL A 380 0.38 11.60 -28.69
CA VAL A 380 -1.05 11.67 -29.00
C VAL A 380 -1.31 10.58 -30.03
N VAL A 381 -1.80 9.43 -29.58
CA VAL A 381 -2.35 8.42 -30.49
C VAL A 381 -3.57 9.06 -31.15
N HIS A 382 -3.39 9.56 -32.37
CA HIS A 382 -4.51 9.92 -33.24
C HIS A 382 -5.23 8.62 -33.59
N VAL A 383 -6.34 8.33 -32.89
CA VAL A 383 -7.31 7.36 -33.35
C VAL A 383 -7.99 8.01 -34.57
N GLU A 384 -7.56 7.63 -35.77
CA GLU A 384 -8.29 7.97 -36.99
C GLU A 384 -9.73 7.46 -36.84
N GLY A 385 -10.69 8.38 -36.90
CA GLY A 385 -12.10 8.06 -36.76
C GLY A 385 -12.51 7.05 -37.83
N ALA A 386 -13.09 5.93 -37.40
CA ALA A 386 -13.78 5.02 -38.31
C ALA A 386 -14.89 5.80 -39.03
N SER A 387 -14.73 5.98 -40.33
CA SER A 387 -15.73 6.50 -41.27
C SER A 387 -16.79 5.46 -41.58
#